data_AF-X1V785-F1
#
_entry.id   AF-X1V785-F1
#
_cell.length_a   1.000
_cell.length_b   1.000
_cell.length_c   1.000
_cell.angle_alpha   90.00
_cell.angle_beta   90.00
_cell.angle_gamma   90.00
#
_symmetry.space_group_name_H-M   'P 1'
#
loop_
_entity.id
_entity.type
_entity.pdbx_description
1 polymer ?
#
loop_
_entity_poly.entity_id
_entity_poly.type
_entity_poly.pdbx_seq_one_letter_code
_entity_poly.pdbx_strand_id
1 'polypeptide(L)'
;MAGQKITTLPTPTAGSEPATKEFVESLMQGLDWQQSVLDELDTPPGTPALGDRYLVIATATGDWVGHEDDIAEWDGAAWDFTSPNTGFAVWIEAVGRQKVYNGTAWVAFGTTVDHGNLVGLADDDHTQYLNNARHDLPARHTLGTVVPHDNLADLAEKAHASLTGIGTSDHHAKTGNYEVFPNTELVTGLPAAAVGNVGRIMRERTAAGQVTRICIC
;
A
#
# COMPACT_ATOMS: atom_id res chain seq x y z
N MET A 1 44.58 43.19 11.85
CA MET A 1 45.49 42.03 11.97
C MET A 1 45.27 41.17 10.74
N ALA A 2 46.29 40.93 9.92
CA ALA A 2 46.16 39.98 8.81
C ALA A 2 46.10 38.56 9.39
N GLY A 3 45.02 37.83 9.14
CA GLY A 3 44.89 36.44 9.59
C GLY A 3 45.96 35.57 8.93
N GLN A 4 46.56 34.65 9.69
CA GLN A 4 47.47 33.66 9.14
C GLN A 4 46.64 32.51 8.53
N LYS A 5 46.77 32.29 7.22
CA LYS A 5 46.13 31.17 6.51
C LYS A 5 46.98 29.91 6.70
N ILE A 6 46.38 28.85 7.24
CA ILE A 6 47.02 27.53 7.34
C ILE A 6 46.59 26.70 6.12
N THR A 7 47.55 26.27 5.29
CA THR A 7 47.27 25.58 4.01
C THR A 7 47.80 24.13 3.95
N THR A 8 48.34 23.60 5.04
CA THR A 8 49.08 22.32 5.05
C THR A 8 48.63 21.37 6.17
N LEU A 9 47.36 21.41 6.56
CA LEU A 9 46.83 20.48 7.55
C LEU A 9 46.72 19.07 6.95
N PRO A 10 47.27 18.03 7.60
CA PRO A 10 47.10 16.65 7.17
C PRO A 10 45.71 16.11 7.54
N THR A 11 45.30 15.00 6.90
CA THR A 11 44.05 14.29 7.23
C THR A 11 44.06 13.84 8.70
N PRO A 12 43.05 14.21 9.51
CA PRO A 12 42.96 13.78 10.90
C PRO A 12 42.83 12.27 11.07
N THR A 13 43.51 11.73 12.07
CA THR A 13 43.54 10.33 12.47
C THR A 13 43.08 10.10 13.93
N ALA A 14 43.02 11.17 14.73
CA ALA A 14 42.53 11.14 16.12
C ALA A 14 41.54 12.28 16.40
N GLY A 15 40.62 12.06 17.35
CA GLY A 15 39.54 13.01 17.65
C GLY A 15 39.95 14.35 18.25
N SER A 16 41.23 14.54 18.60
CA SER A 16 41.80 15.80 19.11
C SER A 16 42.60 16.57 18.07
N GLU A 17 42.65 16.10 16.82
CA GLU A 17 43.40 16.76 15.74
C GLU A 17 42.53 17.82 15.02
N PRO A 18 43.12 18.94 14.57
CA PRO A 18 42.42 19.93 13.76
C PRO A 18 42.03 19.33 12.40
N ALA A 19 40.76 19.45 12.04
CA ALA A 19 40.22 18.94 10.77
C ALA A 19 40.13 20.01 9.68
N THR A 20 40.38 19.62 8.44
CA THR A 20 40.02 20.44 7.28
C THR A 20 38.51 20.40 7.07
N LYS A 21 37.94 21.46 6.50
CA LYS A 21 36.51 21.51 6.12
C LYS A 21 36.15 20.32 5.21
N GLU A 22 36.99 20.07 4.20
CA GLU A 22 36.88 18.93 3.27
C GLU A 22 36.83 17.58 4.00
N PHE A 23 37.67 17.37 5.03
CA PHE A 23 37.63 16.13 5.81
C PHE A 23 36.33 15.96 6.59
N VAL A 24 35.85 17.03 7.22
CA VAL A 24 34.57 17.00 7.96
C VAL A 24 33.39 16.73 7.02
N GLU A 25 33.41 17.30 5.81
CA GLU A 25 32.39 17.11 4.79
C GLU A 25 32.41 15.70 4.20
N SER A 26 33.61 15.16 3.92
CA SER A 26 33.78 13.77 3.49
C SER A 26 33.18 12.75 4.48
N LEU A 27 33.22 13.03 5.78
CA LEU A 27 32.62 12.17 6.80
C LEU A 27 31.08 12.19 6.81
N MET A 28 30.45 13.21 6.23
CA MET A 28 28.98 13.33 6.15
C MET A 28 28.46 12.79 4.82
N GLN A 29 28.33 11.46 4.72
CA GLN A 29 27.72 10.76 3.57
C GLN A 29 28.32 11.13 2.19
N GLY A 30 29.55 11.67 2.15
CA GLY A 30 30.18 12.15 0.91
C GLY A 30 29.55 13.42 0.33
N LEU A 31 28.82 14.21 1.14
CA LEU A 31 28.24 15.48 0.72
C LEU A 31 29.26 16.62 0.83
N ASP A 32 29.29 17.47 -0.20
CA ASP A 32 30.08 18.69 -0.24
C ASP A 32 29.17 19.90 0.03
N TRP A 33 29.18 20.38 1.28
CA TRP A 33 28.21 21.37 1.76
C TRP A 33 28.60 22.80 1.37
N GLN A 34 27.70 23.42 0.61
CA GLN A 34 27.77 24.82 0.26
C GLN A 34 27.02 25.67 1.31
N GLN A 35 27.36 26.97 1.40
CA GLN A 35 26.50 27.88 2.18
C GLN A 35 25.10 27.91 1.56
N SER A 36 24.09 28.37 2.30
CA SER A 36 22.74 28.50 1.76
C SER A 36 22.70 29.43 0.54
N VAL A 37 21.65 29.24 -0.25
CA VAL A 37 21.23 30.18 -1.29
C VAL A 37 19.87 30.74 -0.91
N LEU A 38 19.63 32.00 -1.28
CA LEU A 38 18.38 32.69 -1.00
C LEU A 38 17.22 32.02 -1.74
N ASP A 39 17.40 31.70 -3.02
CA ASP A 39 16.39 31.09 -3.87
C ASP A 39 17.01 30.33 -5.06
N GLU A 40 16.15 29.69 -5.84
CA GLU A 40 16.48 29.08 -7.13
C GLU A 40 15.76 29.80 -8.28
N LEU A 41 16.52 30.41 -9.19
CA LEU A 41 15.99 31.36 -10.18
C LEU A 41 16.64 31.16 -11.55
N ASP A 42 15.92 31.50 -12.61
CA ASP A 42 16.41 31.49 -14.00
C ASP A 42 16.93 32.87 -14.45
N THR A 43 16.72 33.90 -13.65
CA THR A 43 17.02 35.29 -13.98
C THR A 43 17.63 35.97 -12.76
N PRO A 44 18.77 36.66 -12.90
CA PRO A 44 19.38 37.36 -11.78
C PRO A 44 18.45 38.42 -11.21
N PRO A 45 18.41 38.60 -9.87
CA PRO A 45 17.71 39.73 -9.27
C PRO A 45 18.32 41.05 -9.76
N GLY A 46 17.49 42.06 -9.97
CA GLY A 46 17.94 43.36 -10.50
C GLY A 46 18.75 44.21 -9.49
N THR A 47 18.69 43.90 -8.20
CA THR A 47 19.41 44.61 -7.13
C THR A 47 19.96 43.63 -6.09
N PRO A 48 20.96 42.81 -6.44
CA PRO A 48 21.60 41.91 -5.49
C PRO A 48 22.43 42.69 -4.46
N ALA A 49 22.45 42.21 -3.23
CA ALA A 49 23.36 42.66 -2.18
C ALA A 49 24.64 41.82 -2.17
N LEU A 50 25.73 42.41 -1.66
CA LEU A 50 27.02 41.72 -1.52
C LEU A 50 26.85 40.42 -0.73
N GLY A 51 27.28 39.31 -1.32
CA GLY A 51 27.19 37.97 -0.74
C GLY A 51 25.86 37.27 -0.95
N ASP A 52 24.92 37.85 -1.71
CA ASP A 52 23.69 37.16 -2.10
C ASP A 52 24.04 35.96 -2.99
N ARG A 53 23.45 34.80 -2.68
CA ARG A 53 23.71 33.54 -3.39
C ARG A 53 22.42 32.94 -3.93
N TYR A 54 22.46 32.44 -5.15
CA TYR A 54 21.32 31.82 -5.83
C TYR A 54 21.73 30.53 -6.53
N LEU A 55 20.81 29.58 -6.60
CA LEU A 55 20.96 28.44 -7.50
C LEU A 55 20.40 28.82 -8.87
N VAL A 56 21.23 28.76 -9.91
CA VAL A 56 20.82 29.07 -11.28
C VAL A 56 20.10 27.85 -11.86
N ILE A 57 18.82 27.98 -12.18
CA ILE A 57 18.02 26.90 -12.79
C ILE A 57 18.02 26.98 -14.31
N ALA A 58 17.48 25.95 -14.94
CA ALA A 58 17.40 25.84 -16.40
C ALA A 58 16.76 27.07 -17.06
N THR A 59 17.14 27.31 -18.32
CA THR A 59 16.72 28.47 -19.12
C THR A 59 17.21 29.80 -18.57
N ALA A 60 18.47 29.83 -18.14
CA ALA A 60 19.06 31.01 -17.51
C ALA A 60 19.09 32.21 -18.45
N THR A 61 18.85 33.41 -17.92
CA THR A 61 18.77 34.66 -18.68
C THR A 61 19.69 35.74 -18.13
N GLY A 62 19.85 36.83 -18.89
CA GLY A 62 20.71 37.95 -18.50
C GLY A 62 22.17 37.52 -18.29
N ASP A 63 22.76 37.95 -17.19
CA ASP A 63 24.15 37.63 -16.86
C ASP A 63 24.37 36.15 -16.48
N TRP A 64 23.30 35.38 -16.30
CA TRP A 64 23.37 33.96 -15.92
C TRP A 64 23.32 32.99 -17.12
N VAL A 65 23.21 33.49 -18.36
CA VAL A 65 23.18 32.64 -19.56
C VAL A 65 24.41 31.74 -19.64
N GLY A 66 24.21 30.42 -19.73
CA GLY A 66 25.28 29.42 -19.81
C GLY A 66 25.81 28.94 -18.45
N HIS A 67 25.21 29.40 -17.35
CA HIS A 67 25.55 29.05 -15.98
C HIS A 67 24.43 28.22 -15.31
N GLU A 68 23.63 27.50 -16.09
CA GLU A 68 22.66 26.56 -15.54
C GLU A 68 23.34 25.56 -14.59
N ASP A 69 22.66 25.25 -13.47
CA ASP A 69 23.13 24.42 -12.36
C ASP A 69 24.26 25.01 -11.49
N ASP A 70 24.88 26.14 -11.87
CA ASP A 70 25.87 26.81 -11.04
C ASP A 70 25.23 27.47 -9.80
N ILE A 71 26.02 27.63 -8.73
CA ILE A 71 25.69 28.55 -7.64
C ILE A 71 26.31 29.91 -7.98
N ALA A 72 25.48 30.94 -8.15
CA ALA A 72 25.89 32.30 -8.38
C ALA A 72 25.98 33.07 -7.06
N GLU A 73 27.07 33.77 -6.81
CA GLU A 73 27.29 34.65 -5.65
C GLU A 73 27.61 36.07 -6.12
N TRP A 74 26.97 37.09 -5.55
CA TRP A 74 27.25 38.48 -5.91
C TRP A 74 28.44 39.03 -5.12
N ASP A 75 29.53 39.39 -5.81
CA ASP A 75 30.75 39.92 -5.18
C ASP A 75 30.71 41.44 -4.88
N GLY A 76 29.58 42.09 -5.21
CA GLY A 76 29.38 43.54 -5.12
C GLY A 76 29.46 44.26 -6.47
N ALA A 77 29.97 43.62 -7.51
CA ALA A 77 30.15 44.17 -8.86
C ALA A 77 29.78 43.20 -10.00
N ALA A 78 29.96 41.89 -9.80
CA ALA A 78 29.67 40.83 -10.76
C ALA A 78 29.18 39.56 -10.04
N TRP A 79 28.63 38.63 -10.83
CA TRP A 79 28.29 37.29 -10.37
C TRP A 79 29.50 36.37 -10.49
N ASP A 80 29.90 35.80 -9.35
CA ASP A 80 30.87 34.71 -9.27
C ASP A 80 30.12 33.37 -9.31
N PHE A 81 30.48 32.50 -10.25
CA PHE A 81 29.81 31.23 -10.46
C PHE A 81 30.65 30.06 -9.95
N THR A 82 30.01 29.15 -9.23
CA THR A 82 30.61 27.89 -8.76
C THR A 82 29.88 26.71 -9.37
N SER A 83 30.54 25.99 -10.27
CA SER A 83 29.98 24.78 -10.87
C SER A 83 29.96 23.60 -9.90
N PRO A 84 28.84 22.88 -9.79
CA PRO A 84 28.70 21.80 -8.83
C PRO A 84 29.48 20.55 -9.27
N ASN A 85 30.00 19.82 -8.28
CA ASN A 85 30.43 18.43 -8.45
C ASN A 85 29.39 17.46 -7.86
N THR A 86 29.45 16.17 -8.20
CA THR A 86 28.55 15.17 -7.61
C THR A 86 28.69 15.15 -6.09
N GLY A 87 27.58 15.32 -5.38
CA GLY A 87 27.54 15.39 -3.93
C GLY A 87 27.47 16.80 -3.36
N PHE A 88 27.58 17.85 -4.19
CA PHE A 88 27.28 19.23 -3.78
C PHE A 88 25.89 19.31 -3.14
N ALA A 89 25.80 19.90 -1.96
CA ALA A 89 24.58 20.02 -1.18
C ALA A 89 24.32 21.48 -0.80
N VAL A 90 23.09 21.95 -1.00
CA VAL A 90 22.71 23.32 -0.71
C VAL A 90 21.32 23.40 -0.07
N TRP A 91 21.16 24.30 0.91
CA TRP A 91 19.85 24.69 1.44
C TRP A 91 19.31 25.90 0.69
N ILE A 92 18.09 25.81 0.20
CA ILE A 92 17.39 26.89 -0.51
C ILE A 92 16.41 27.53 0.46
N GLU A 93 16.67 28.78 0.86
CA GLU A 93 15.93 29.46 1.93
C GLU A 93 14.48 29.73 1.57
N ALA A 94 14.21 30.28 0.39
CA ALA A 94 12.85 30.60 -0.07
C ALA A 94 11.94 29.36 -0.18
N VAL A 95 12.52 28.21 -0.57
CA VAL A 95 11.79 26.95 -0.74
C VAL A 95 11.72 26.15 0.56
N GLY A 96 12.66 26.38 1.49
CA GLY A 96 12.77 25.64 2.75
C GLY A 96 13.14 24.17 2.53
N ARG A 97 14.00 23.89 1.54
CA ARG A 97 14.41 22.52 1.19
C ARG A 97 15.87 22.45 0.82
N GLN A 98 16.43 21.26 1.02
CA GLN A 98 17.77 20.93 0.59
C GLN A 98 17.75 20.21 -0.76
N LYS A 99 18.69 20.57 -1.64
CA LYS A 99 19.00 19.86 -2.88
C LYS A 99 20.43 19.33 -2.88
N VAL A 100 20.64 18.25 -3.63
CA VAL A 100 21.96 17.66 -3.89
C VAL A 100 22.14 17.48 -5.39
N TYR A 101 23.33 17.82 -5.88
CA TYR A 101 23.70 17.58 -7.26
C TYR A 101 24.13 16.12 -7.44
N ASN A 102 23.38 15.36 -8.25
CA ASN A 102 23.62 13.92 -8.45
C ASN A 102 24.67 13.63 -9.55
N GLY A 103 25.34 14.67 -10.07
CA GLY A 103 26.28 14.60 -11.18
C GLY A 103 25.68 15.02 -12.53
N THR A 104 24.35 15.10 -12.63
CA THR A 104 23.66 15.57 -13.85
C THR A 104 22.57 16.61 -13.57
N ALA A 105 22.01 16.65 -12.36
CA ALA A 105 20.98 17.61 -11.98
C ALA A 105 20.92 17.81 -10.45
N TRP A 106 20.42 18.96 -10.03
CA TRP A 106 20.00 19.20 -8.65
C TRP A 106 18.67 18.50 -8.35
N VAL A 107 18.71 17.54 -7.43
CA VAL A 107 17.55 16.77 -6.99
C VAL A 107 17.30 16.95 -5.50
N ALA A 108 16.11 16.63 -5.01
CA ALA A 108 15.82 16.73 -3.58
C ALA A 108 16.71 15.78 -2.78
N PHE A 109 17.23 16.22 -1.63
CA PHE A 109 18.18 15.44 -0.83
C PHE A 109 17.75 13.99 -0.55
N GLY A 110 16.47 13.77 -0.22
CA GLY A 110 15.93 12.43 0.05
C GLY A 110 15.88 11.48 -1.16
N THR A 111 16.13 11.97 -2.37
CA THR A 111 16.14 11.14 -3.60
C THR A 111 17.52 10.60 -3.98
N THR A 112 18.60 11.21 -3.46
CA THR A 112 19.98 10.74 -3.65
C THR A 112 20.44 9.80 -2.54
N VAL A 113 19.73 9.81 -1.41
CA VAL A 113 20.01 8.93 -0.29
C VAL A 113 19.21 7.64 -0.47
N ASP A 114 19.92 6.53 -0.62
CA ASP A 114 19.29 5.21 -0.53
C ASP A 114 18.74 5.05 0.89
N HIS A 115 17.41 4.92 1.00
CA HIS A 115 16.74 4.70 2.28
C HIS A 115 17.27 3.43 2.99
N GLY A 116 17.80 2.44 2.26
CA GLY A 116 18.44 1.26 2.82
C GLY A 116 19.72 1.54 3.63
N ASN A 117 20.38 2.68 3.38
CA ASN A 117 21.58 3.10 4.11
C ASN A 117 21.27 3.86 5.41
N LEU A 118 20.03 4.31 5.64
CA LEU A 118 19.61 4.79 6.95
C LEU A 118 19.45 3.57 7.86
N VAL A 119 20.48 3.20 8.61
CA VAL A 119 20.41 2.22 9.71
C VAL A 119 19.78 0.87 9.32
N GLY A 120 20.01 0.37 8.10
CA GLY A 120 19.59 -0.96 7.68
C GLY A 120 18.07 -1.12 7.59
N LEU A 121 17.37 -0.09 7.12
CA LEU A 121 15.95 -0.13 6.83
C LEU A 121 15.79 -0.18 5.30
N ALA A 122 15.98 -1.36 4.71
CA ALA A 122 15.71 -1.51 3.29
C ALA A 122 14.23 -1.22 2.99
N ASP A 123 13.95 -0.97 1.72
CA ASP A 123 12.62 -0.96 1.14
C ASP A 123 11.84 -2.22 1.55
N ASP A 124 10.92 -2.05 2.51
CA ASP A 124 9.90 -3.03 2.88
C ASP A 124 10.39 -4.31 3.62
N ASP A 125 11.55 -4.23 4.29
CA ASP A 125 12.06 -5.33 5.12
C ASP A 125 11.44 -5.38 6.54
N HIS A 126 10.82 -4.29 7.00
CA HIS A 126 10.25 -4.22 8.34
C HIS A 126 9.02 -5.11 8.47
N THR A 127 9.05 -5.99 9.47
CA THR A 127 7.90 -6.83 9.85
C THR A 127 6.65 -6.04 10.28
N GLN A 128 6.78 -4.73 10.45
CA GLN A 128 5.71 -3.78 10.82
C GLN A 128 4.99 -3.13 9.63
N TYR A 129 5.56 -3.12 8.41
CA TYR A 129 4.80 -2.65 7.24
C TYR A 129 3.93 -3.79 6.71
N LEU A 130 2.61 -3.59 6.81
CA LEU A 130 1.64 -4.46 6.16
C LEU A 130 1.51 -4.00 4.71
N ASN A 131 2.25 -4.63 3.80
CA ASN A 131 2.03 -4.47 2.36
C ASN A 131 1.08 -5.58 1.85
N ASN A 132 0.39 -5.34 0.73
CA ASN A 132 -0.54 -6.31 0.13
C ASN A 132 0.12 -7.68 -0.10
N ALA A 133 1.38 -7.72 -0.54
CA ALA A 133 2.08 -8.98 -0.82
C ALA A 133 2.40 -9.80 0.45
N ARG A 134 2.64 -9.16 1.59
CA ARG A 134 2.94 -9.80 2.90
C ARG A 134 1.68 -10.14 3.68
N HIS A 135 0.59 -9.40 3.46
CA HIS A 135 -0.74 -9.74 3.98
C HIS A 135 -1.24 -11.07 3.39
N ASP A 136 -0.94 -11.32 2.11
CA ASP A 136 -1.47 -12.48 1.38
C ASP A 136 -0.60 -13.74 1.51
N LEU A 137 0.44 -13.74 2.36
CA LEU A 137 1.25 -14.94 2.61
C LEU A 137 0.57 -15.85 3.66
N PRO A 138 0.18 -17.09 3.28
CA PRO A 138 -0.43 -18.06 4.20
C PRO A 138 0.44 -18.44 5.41
N ALA A 139 1.72 -18.06 5.38
CA ALA A 139 2.68 -18.32 6.45
C ALA A 139 2.41 -17.52 7.75
N ARG A 140 1.71 -16.37 7.69
CA ARG A 140 1.38 -15.56 8.89
C ARG A 140 -0.09 -15.68 9.32
N HIS A 141 -0.97 -16.09 8.42
CA HIS A 141 -2.37 -16.43 8.72
C HIS A 141 -2.53 -17.94 8.64
N THR A 142 -2.24 -18.64 9.74
CA THR A 142 -2.57 -20.07 9.84
C THR A 142 -4.06 -20.22 9.57
N LEU A 143 -4.39 -20.90 8.48
CA LEU A 143 -5.75 -21.09 7.98
C LEU A 143 -6.67 -21.51 9.14
N GLY A 144 -7.64 -20.65 9.52
CA GLY A 144 -8.53 -21.02 10.62
C GLY A 144 -9.52 -19.99 11.16
N THR A 145 -9.32 -18.67 11.07
CA THR A 145 -10.31 -17.71 11.62
C THR A 145 -10.41 -16.33 10.94
N VAL A 146 -9.50 -15.96 10.03
CA VAL A 146 -9.68 -14.75 9.24
C VAL A 146 -10.50 -15.10 8.02
N VAL A 147 -11.73 -14.59 7.99
CA VAL A 147 -12.61 -14.54 6.82
C VAL A 147 -11.77 -14.07 5.61
N PRO A 148 -11.59 -14.89 4.56
CA PRO A 148 -11.13 -14.38 3.28
C PRO A 148 -12.22 -13.42 2.79
N HIS A 149 -12.00 -12.11 2.92
CA HIS A 149 -12.92 -11.11 2.37
C HIS A 149 -12.97 -11.16 0.83
N ASP A 150 -12.08 -11.95 0.24
CA ASP A 150 -11.99 -12.13 -1.22
C ASP A 150 -12.84 -13.30 -1.72
N ASN A 151 -13.52 -14.02 -0.83
CA ASN A 151 -14.51 -15.03 -1.22
C ASN A 151 -15.90 -14.72 -0.64
N LEU A 152 -16.42 -13.53 -0.93
CA LEU A 152 -17.84 -13.19 -0.73
C LEU A 152 -18.79 -14.21 -1.40
N ALA A 153 -18.30 -15.06 -2.31
CA ALA A 153 -19.05 -16.18 -2.88
C ALA A 153 -19.41 -17.26 -1.85
N ASP A 154 -18.67 -17.39 -0.73
CA ASP A 154 -19.03 -18.31 0.36
C ASP A 154 -20.12 -17.74 1.29
N LEU A 155 -20.33 -16.42 1.27
CA LEU A 155 -21.42 -15.72 1.96
C LEU A 155 -22.68 -15.57 1.10
N ALA A 156 -22.57 -15.78 -0.21
CA ALA A 156 -23.71 -15.91 -1.10
C ALA A 156 -24.41 -17.24 -0.82
N GLU A 157 -25.33 -17.20 0.15
CA GLU A 157 -26.43 -18.14 0.36
C GLU A 157 -26.09 -19.60 -0.01
N LYS A 158 -25.70 -20.41 0.98
CA LYS A 158 -25.56 -21.86 0.81
C LYS A 158 -26.73 -22.39 -0.03
N ALA A 159 -26.48 -22.66 -1.30
CA ALA A 159 -27.50 -23.17 -2.19
C ALA A 159 -28.09 -24.44 -1.56
N HIS A 160 -29.40 -24.63 -1.64
CA HIS A 160 -30.08 -25.81 -1.10
C HIS A 160 -29.44 -27.14 -1.57
N ALA A 161 -28.76 -27.13 -2.72
CA ALA A 161 -27.99 -28.25 -3.25
C ALA A 161 -26.79 -28.69 -2.37
N SER A 162 -26.38 -27.89 -1.37
CA SER A 162 -25.32 -28.23 -0.42
C SER A 162 -25.77 -29.20 0.69
N LEU A 163 -27.07 -29.47 0.82
CA LEU A 163 -27.63 -30.47 1.72
C LEU A 163 -27.56 -31.85 1.04
N THR A 164 -26.66 -32.71 1.51
CA THR A 164 -26.59 -34.09 1.01
C THR A 164 -27.84 -34.85 1.44
N GLY A 165 -28.57 -35.40 0.45
CA GLY A 165 -29.78 -36.18 0.68
C GLY A 165 -31.09 -35.39 0.75
N ILE A 166 -31.08 -34.10 0.37
CA ILE A 166 -32.30 -33.28 0.23
C ILE A 166 -32.36 -32.67 -1.17
N GLY A 167 -33.28 -33.12 -2.01
CA GLY A 167 -33.55 -32.59 -3.35
C GLY A 167 -34.57 -31.44 -3.37
N THR A 168 -34.71 -30.78 -4.52
CA THR A 168 -35.71 -29.69 -4.74
C THR A 168 -37.16 -30.10 -4.47
N SER A 169 -37.44 -31.40 -4.44
CA SER A 169 -38.75 -32.00 -4.18
C SER A 169 -38.96 -32.46 -2.73
N ASP A 170 -37.94 -32.40 -1.87
CA ASP A 170 -38.08 -32.76 -0.44
C ASP A 170 -38.73 -31.65 0.39
N HIS A 171 -38.89 -30.46 -0.19
CA HIS A 171 -39.93 -29.54 0.23
C HIS A 171 -41.23 -30.01 -0.43
N HIS A 172 -42.05 -30.77 0.29
CA HIS A 172 -43.36 -31.21 -0.18
C HIS A 172 -44.06 -30.06 -0.90
N ALA A 173 -44.26 -30.18 -2.22
CA ALA A 173 -45.02 -29.21 -2.98
C ALA A 173 -46.46 -29.26 -2.46
N LYS A 174 -46.84 -28.33 -1.57
CA LYS A 174 -48.21 -28.19 -1.07
C LYS A 174 -49.13 -27.88 -2.24
N THR A 175 -49.71 -28.92 -2.82
CA THR A 175 -50.80 -28.82 -3.77
C THR A 175 -52.11 -28.87 -2.99
N GLY A 176 -52.40 -27.78 -2.27
CA GLY A 176 -53.62 -27.63 -1.48
C GLY A 176 -53.63 -28.39 -0.14
N ASN A 177 -54.81 -28.69 0.39
CA ASN A 177 -55.03 -29.20 1.76
C ASN A 177 -54.64 -30.68 1.97
N TYR A 178 -53.99 -31.35 1.02
CA TYR A 178 -53.70 -32.78 1.10
C TYR A 178 -52.28 -33.11 0.63
N GLU A 179 -51.62 -34.04 1.32
CA GLU A 179 -50.29 -34.55 0.97
C GLU A 179 -50.44 -35.85 0.15
N VAL A 180 -49.85 -35.89 -1.05
CA VAL A 180 -49.87 -37.07 -1.93
C VAL A 180 -48.55 -37.82 -1.78
N PHE A 181 -48.62 -39.03 -1.24
CA PHE A 181 -47.46 -39.91 -1.11
C PHE A 181 -47.28 -40.74 -2.39
N PRO A 182 -46.04 -41.09 -2.80
CA PRO A 182 -45.76 -41.74 -4.09
C PRO A 182 -46.39 -43.12 -4.28
N ASN A 183 -47.00 -43.70 -3.24
CA ASN A 183 -47.63 -45.03 -3.25
C ASN A 183 -49.16 -44.97 -3.03
N THR A 184 -49.86 -43.90 -3.44
CA THR A 184 -51.32 -43.86 -3.41
C THR A 184 -51.93 -44.48 -4.67
N GLU A 185 -52.47 -45.69 -4.54
CA GLU A 185 -53.31 -46.33 -5.55
C GLU A 185 -54.71 -45.66 -5.57
N LEU A 186 -55.23 -45.37 -6.77
CA LEU A 186 -56.58 -44.82 -6.94
C LEU A 186 -57.62 -45.84 -6.45
N VAL A 187 -58.27 -45.56 -5.33
CA VAL A 187 -59.38 -46.39 -4.82
C VAL A 187 -60.62 -46.11 -5.67
N THR A 188 -60.93 -46.96 -6.64
CA THR A 188 -62.04 -46.79 -7.60
C THR A 188 -63.41 -47.24 -7.06
N GLY A 189 -63.49 -47.64 -5.80
CA GLY A 189 -64.75 -47.94 -5.12
C GLY A 189 -64.55 -48.23 -3.63
N LEU A 190 -65.41 -47.67 -2.79
CA LEU A 190 -65.48 -47.95 -1.35
C LEU A 190 -66.66 -48.90 -1.08
N PRO A 191 -66.51 -49.97 -0.29
CA PRO A 191 -67.65 -50.75 0.17
C PRO A 191 -68.56 -49.88 1.05
N ALA A 192 -69.88 -50.03 0.93
CA ALA A 192 -70.84 -49.28 1.73
C ALA A 192 -70.62 -49.55 3.23
N ALA A 193 -70.49 -48.49 4.03
CA ALA A 193 -70.31 -48.61 5.47
C ALA A 193 -71.54 -49.28 6.11
N ALA A 194 -71.33 -50.29 6.95
CA ALA A 194 -72.40 -50.78 7.84
C ALA A 194 -72.84 -49.63 8.76
N VAL A 195 -74.15 -49.50 8.99
CA VAL A 195 -74.82 -48.34 9.64
C VAL A 195 -74.15 -47.92 10.97
N GLY A 196 -73.52 -48.83 11.70
CA GLY A 196 -72.85 -48.54 12.98
C GLY A 196 -71.47 -47.89 12.89
N ASN A 197 -70.91 -47.67 11.69
CA ASN A 197 -69.52 -47.25 11.54
C ASN A 197 -69.31 -45.96 10.74
N VAL A 198 -70.38 -45.23 10.40
CA VAL A 198 -70.29 -43.93 9.74
C VAL A 198 -69.47 -42.95 10.61
N GLY A 199 -68.49 -42.27 10.01
CA GLY A 199 -67.60 -41.31 10.65
C GLY A 199 -66.37 -41.90 11.34
N ARG A 200 -66.12 -43.21 11.21
CA ARG A 200 -64.96 -43.88 11.83
C ARG A 200 -63.87 -44.20 10.80
N ILE A 201 -62.61 -44.04 11.20
CA ILE A 201 -61.46 -44.50 10.43
C ILE A 201 -61.30 -46.01 10.66
N MET A 202 -61.55 -46.80 9.63
CA MET A 202 -61.28 -48.24 9.65
C MET A 202 -59.89 -48.53 9.10
N ARG A 203 -59.19 -49.46 9.74
CA ARG A 203 -57.96 -50.06 9.23
C ARG A 203 -58.22 -51.53 8.91
N GLU A 204 -58.02 -51.93 7.66
CA GLU A 204 -58.02 -53.34 7.28
C GLU A 204 -56.58 -53.77 6.97
N ARG A 205 -56.18 -54.92 7.53
CA ARG A 205 -54.91 -55.56 7.26
C ARG A 205 -55.14 -57.06 7.08
N THR A 206 -54.80 -57.57 5.90
CA THR A 206 -54.96 -58.99 5.56
C THR A 206 -53.89 -59.89 6.20
N ALA A 207 -52.67 -59.38 6.41
CA ALA A 207 -51.57 -60.04 7.13
C ALA A 207 -50.48 -59.04 7.57
N ALA A 208 -49.57 -59.45 8.46
CA ALA A 208 -48.42 -58.64 8.87
C ALA A 208 -47.51 -58.32 7.67
N GLY A 209 -47.16 -57.04 7.48
CA GLY A 209 -46.28 -56.58 6.39
C GLY A 209 -46.98 -56.20 5.07
N GLN A 210 -48.30 -56.33 4.97
CA GLN A 210 -49.05 -55.86 3.79
C GLN A 210 -49.59 -54.43 3.94
N VAL A 211 -49.87 -53.82 2.77
CA VAL A 211 -50.42 -52.46 2.65
C VAL A 211 -51.67 -52.34 3.52
N THR A 212 -51.70 -51.34 4.39
CA THR A 212 -52.86 -51.08 5.25
C THR A 212 -53.83 -50.22 4.47
N ARG A 213 -55.05 -50.71 4.26
CA ARG A 213 -56.14 -49.91 3.67
C ARG A 213 -56.80 -49.12 4.79
N ILE A 214 -56.69 -47.80 4.70
CA ILE A 214 -57.37 -46.88 5.61
C ILE A 214 -58.62 -46.40 4.88
N CYS A 215 -59.78 -46.77 5.42
CA CYS A 215 -61.07 -46.34 4.90
C CYS A 215 -61.69 -45.33 5.89
N ILE A 216 -62.23 -44.24 5.38
CA ILE A 216 -63.09 -43.35 6.15
C ILE A 216 -64.53 -43.68 5.74
N CYS A 217 -65.33 -44.15 6.70
CA CYS A 217 -66.75 -44.43 6.50
C CYS A 217 -67.61 -43.19 6.75
#